data_AF-A0A1X0NNB1-F1
#
_entry.id   AF-A0A1X0NNB1-F1
#
_cell.length_a   1.000
_cell.length_b   1.000
_cell.length_c   1.000
_cell.angle_alpha   90.00
_cell.angle_beta   90.00
_cell.angle_gamma   90.00
#
_symmetry.space_group_name_H-M   'P 1'
#
loop_
_entity.id
_entity.type
_entity.pdbx_description
1 polymer ?
#
loop_
_entity_poly.entity_id
_entity_poly.type
_entity_poly.pdbx_seq_one_letter_code
_entity_poly.pdbx_strand_id
1 'polypeptide(L)'
;MMRDDAVAEHTVAIKDVLLRTAERRMMALGGFYADLQLSDEVQRDAVRDVQLARMWEQQQIRRAVRRAELHTERMAAVQQAEDPAAVSVATALNALARDLRSRALAVLQAEGNAAEAQSQQQLDAYLHIHNKDNKSRRKSSHSVNKREDVSMRSELPRVVLNINVGGGHVDRLVVRDGDDVEELAAAFVRRHGLPQSVIRTLVEEAQAALEEEEEKEEKWRKGE
;
A
#
# COMPACT_ATOMS: atom_id res chain seq x y z
N MET A 1 -43.01 4.76 22.98
CA MET A 1 -42.32 3.50 23.29
C MET A 1 -41.81 2.78 22.03
N MET A 2 -42.58 2.54 20.97
CA MET A 2 -42.08 1.79 19.80
C MET A 2 -41.08 2.52 18.86
N ARG A 3 -40.67 3.77 19.15
CA ARG A 3 -39.81 4.56 18.25
C ARG A 3 -38.33 4.57 18.64
N ASP A 4 -38.04 4.38 19.93
CA ASP A 4 -36.66 4.28 20.41
C ASP A 4 -36.03 2.95 19.98
N ASP A 5 -36.85 1.90 19.82
CA ASP A 5 -36.42 0.58 19.35
C ASP A 5 -35.91 0.61 17.90
N ALA A 6 -36.57 1.36 16.99
CA ALA A 6 -36.16 1.43 15.58
C ALA A 6 -34.84 2.18 15.38
N VAL A 7 -34.55 3.19 16.21
CA VAL A 7 -33.27 3.93 16.18
C VAL A 7 -32.14 3.06 16.74
N ALA A 8 -32.42 2.34 17.82
CA ALA A 8 -31.49 1.37 18.39
C ALA A 8 -31.12 0.28 17.36
N GLU A 9 -32.10 -0.30 16.67
CA GLU A 9 -31.86 -1.30 15.61
C GLU A 9 -30.97 -0.78 14.48
N HIS A 10 -31.18 0.47 14.04
CA HIS A 10 -30.40 1.02 12.94
C HIS A 10 -28.94 1.31 13.33
N THR A 11 -28.69 1.70 14.58
CA THR A 11 -27.31 1.88 15.10
C THR A 11 -26.60 0.55 15.30
N VAL A 12 -27.31 -0.49 15.75
CA VAL A 12 -26.79 -1.87 15.86
C VAL A 12 -26.40 -2.40 14.49
N ALA A 13 -27.26 -2.23 13.47
CA ALA A 13 -26.97 -2.67 12.11
C ALA A 13 -25.72 -1.99 11.52
N ILE A 14 -25.54 -0.68 11.74
CA ILE A 14 -24.35 0.06 11.29
C ILE A 14 -23.09 -0.45 12.00
N LYS A 15 -23.17 -0.65 13.32
CA LYS A 15 -22.06 -1.16 14.13
C LYS A 15 -21.61 -2.55 13.63
N ASP A 16 -22.54 -3.43 13.32
CA ASP A 16 -22.24 -4.79 12.84
C ASP A 16 -21.56 -4.77 11.47
N VAL A 17 -22.02 -3.93 10.54
CA VAL A 17 -21.38 -3.77 9.22
C VAL A 17 -19.95 -3.24 9.37
N LEU A 18 -19.74 -2.25 10.25
CA LEU A 18 -18.42 -1.68 10.51
C LEU A 18 -17.48 -2.72 11.13
N LEU A 19 -17.95 -3.49 12.11
CA LEU A 19 -17.16 -4.55 12.75
C LEU A 19 -16.76 -5.63 11.75
N ARG A 20 -17.71 -6.15 10.94
CA ARG A 20 -17.41 -7.15 9.90
C ARG A 20 -16.42 -6.64 8.86
N THR A 21 -16.51 -5.36 8.50
CA THR A 21 -15.58 -4.75 7.53
C THR A 21 -14.17 -4.62 8.13
N ALA A 22 -14.06 -4.18 9.38
CA ALA A 22 -12.78 -4.11 10.08
C ALA A 22 -12.16 -5.50 10.29
N GLU A 23 -12.95 -6.51 10.61
CA GLU A 23 -12.50 -7.91 10.72
C GLU A 23 -11.93 -8.42 9.40
N ARG A 24 -12.60 -8.17 8.26
CA ARG A 24 -12.08 -8.54 6.94
C ARG A 24 -10.75 -7.87 6.61
N ARG A 25 -10.59 -6.58 6.93
CA ARG A 25 -9.33 -5.85 6.72
C ARG A 25 -8.21 -6.38 7.62
N MET A 26 -8.50 -6.68 8.89
CA MET A 26 -7.51 -7.27 9.78
C MET A 26 -7.13 -8.68 9.35
N MET A 27 -8.06 -9.49 8.86
CA MET A 27 -7.75 -10.80 8.29
C MET A 27 -6.89 -10.69 7.02
N ALA A 28 -7.17 -9.71 6.15
CA ALA A 28 -6.35 -9.47 4.96
C ALA A 28 -4.91 -9.07 5.33
N LEU A 29 -4.75 -8.20 6.33
CA LEU A 29 -3.43 -7.83 6.89
C LEU A 29 -2.74 -9.03 7.55
N GLY A 30 -3.45 -9.82 8.35
CA GLY A 30 -2.89 -11.00 8.99
C GLY A 30 -2.48 -12.09 7.99
N GLY A 31 -3.27 -12.29 6.93
CA GLY A 31 -2.95 -13.19 5.83
C GLY A 31 -1.70 -12.74 5.07
N PHE A 32 -1.58 -11.44 4.78
CA PHE A 32 -0.37 -10.88 4.15
C PHE A 32 0.90 -11.22 4.92
N TYR A 33 0.89 -11.10 6.25
CA TYR A 33 2.05 -11.43 7.08
C TYR A 33 2.27 -12.94 7.29
N ALA A 34 1.23 -13.77 7.16
CA ALA A 34 1.36 -15.23 7.29
C ALA A 34 2.06 -15.88 6.09
N ASP A 35 1.96 -15.25 4.91
CA ASP A 35 2.56 -15.77 3.67
C ASP A 35 4.05 -15.36 3.51
N LEU A 36 4.55 -14.47 4.37
CA LEU A 36 5.94 -14.01 4.37
C LEU A 36 6.77 -14.80 5.39
N GLN A 37 7.89 -15.39 4.95
CA GLN A 37 8.89 -15.96 5.86
C GLN A 37 9.71 -14.84 6.50
N LEU A 38 9.14 -14.22 7.53
CA LEU A 38 9.76 -13.11 8.25
C LEU A 38 10.71 -13.60 9.34
N SER A 39 11.78 -12.86 9.58
CA SER A 39 12.64 -13.06 10.75
C SER A 39 11.91 -12.65 12.05
N ASP A 40 12.34 -13.20 13.19
CA ASP A 40 11.71 -12.96 14.50
C ASP A 40 11.63 -11.48 14.91
N GLU A 41 12.53 -10.64 14.41
CA GLU A 41 12.51 -9.19 14.64
C GLU A 41 11.45 -8.50 13.78
N VAL A 42 11.39 -8.82 12.49
CA VAL A 42 10.39 -8.27 11.57
C VAL A 42 8.98 -8.77 11.92
N GLN A 43 8.85 -9.99 12.42
CA GLN A 43 7.60 -10.52 12.93
C GLN A 43 7.09 -9.74 14.16
N ARG A 44 7.99 -9.34 15.08
CA ARG A 44 7.62 -8.50 16.23
C ARG A 44 7.14 -7.12 15.79
N ASP A 45 7.76 -6.53 14.78
CA ASP A 45 7.32 -5.25 14.21
C ASP A 45 5.97 -5.36 13.48
N ALA A 46 5.79 -6.41 12.67
CA ALA A 46 4.51 -6.69 12.03
C ALA A 46 3.37 -6.84 13.04
N VAL A 47 3.61 -7.51 14.17
CA VAL A 47 2.64 -7.62 15.27
C VAL A 47 2.31 -6.25 15.85
N ARG A 48 3.31 -5.38 16.06
CA ARG A 48 3.08 -4.01 16.54
C ARG A 48 2.25 -3.20 15.55
N ASP A 49 2.54 -3.29 14.26
CA ASP A 49 1.79 -2.60 13.20
C ASP A 49 0.33 -3.08 13.12
N VAL A 50 0.10 -4.39 13.20
CA VAL A 50 -1.26 -4.96 13.26
C VAL A 50 -2.02 -4.47 14.50
N GLN A 51 -1.34 -4.36 15.65
CA GLN A 51 -1.96 -3.81 16.87
C GLN A 51 -2.30 -2.33 16.72
N LEU A 52 -1.41 -1.52 16.15
CA LEU A 52 -1.66 -0.10 15.88
C LEU A 52 -2.83 0.08 14.90
N ALA A 53 -2.86 -0.70 13.81
CA ALA A 53 -3.95 -0.70 12.85
C ALA A 53 -5.28 -1.06 13.51
N ARG A 54 -5.29 -2.06 14.41
CA ARG A 54 -6.48 -2.44 15.19
C ARG A 54 -6.97 -1.31 16.09
N MET A 55 -6.07 -0.62 16.80
CA MET A 55 -6.45 0.52 17.65
C MET A 55 -7.03 1.68 16.82
N TRP A 56 -6.40 1.97 15.68
CA TRP A 56 -6.88 3.00 14.77
C TRP A 56 -8.28 2.67 14.22
N GLU A 57 -8.52 1.44 13.75
CA GLU A 57 -9.84 0.98 13.30
C GLU A 57 -10.88 1.08 14.42
N GLN A 58 -10.55 0.64 15.65
CA GLN A 58 -11.46 0.79 16.79
C GLN A 58 -11.82 2.25 17.07
N GLN A 59 -10.85 3.17 16.95
CA GLN A 59 -11.10 4.60 17.12
C GLN A 59 -12.01 5.14 16.01
N GLN A 60 -11.82 4.71 14.76
CA GLN A 60 -12.68 5.09 13.64
C GLN A 60 -14.12 4.58 13.84
N ILE A 61 -14.29 3.33 14.26
CA ILE A 61 -15.61 2.77 14.56
C ILE A 61 -16.31 3.57 15.66
N ARG A 62 -15.62 3.86 16.78
CA ARG A 62 -16.19 4.68 17.86
C ARG A 62 -16.62 6.06 17.38
N ARG A 63 -15.79 6.72 16.56
CA ARG A 63 -16.13 8.02 15.97
C ARG A 63 -17.33 7.93 15.03
N ALA A 64 -17.41 6.89 14.21
CA ALA A 64 -18.52 6.68 13.28
C ALA A 64 -19.85 6.43 14.02
N VAL A 65 -19.83 5.56 15.03
CA VAL A 65 -20.99 5.30 15.89
C VAL A 65 -21.45 6.58 16.58
N ARG A 66 -20.53 7.33 17.20
CA ARG A 66 -20.88 8.60 17.87
C ARG A 66 -21.50 9.63 16.91
N ARG A 67 -21.01 9.71 15.67
CA ARG A 67 -21.61 10.58 14.65
C ARG A 67 -23.01 10.11 14.25
N ALA A 68 -23.24 8.79 14.17
CA ALA A 68 -24.56 8.23 13.88
C ALA A 68 -25.55 8.57 15.00
N GLU A 69 -25.15 8.41 16.27
CA GLU A 69 -25.94 8.81 17.45
C GLU A 69 -26.31 10.29 17.41
N LEU A 70 -25.33 11.18 17.22
CA LEU A 70 -25.58 12.63 17.13
C LEU A 70 -26.50 12.99 15.95
N HIS A 71 -26.39 12.27 14.83
CA HIS A 71 -27.30 12.46 13.71
C HIS A 71 -28.73 12.03 14.05
N THR A 72 -28.90 10.90 14.75
CA THR A 72 -30.22 10.46 15.21
C THR A 72 -30.83 11.43 16.23
N GLU A 73 -30.04 11.93 17.19
CA GLU A 73 -30.47 12.96 18.14
C GLU A 73 -30.90 14.25 17.42
N ARG A 74 -30.11 14.70 16.43
CA ARG A 74 -30.46 15.87 15.61
C ARG A 74 -31.76 15.67 14.83
N MET A 75 -31.97 14.48 14.27
CA MET A 75 -33.20 14.17 13.55
C MET A 75 -34.43 14.15 14.48
N ALA A 76 -34.29 13.61 15.69
CA ALA A 76 -35.35 13.64 16.70
C ALA A 76 -35.67 15.08 17.14
N ALA A 77 -34.66 15.92 17.34
CA ALA A 77 -34.84 17.33 17.69
C ALA A 77 -35.54 18.12 16.58
N VAL A 78 -35.20 17.88 15.30
CA VAL A 78 -35.89 18.51 14.16
C VAL A 78 -37.36 18.07 14.08
N GLN A 79 -37.66 16.81 14.41
CA GLN A 79 -39.05 16.33 14.42
C GLN A 79 -39.89 16.88 15.58
N GLN A 80 -39.25 17.24 16.70
CA GLN A 80 -39.90 17.86 17.85
C GLN A 80 -40.04 19.38 17.72
N ALA A 81 -39.37 20.01 16.76
CA ALA A 81 -39.49 21.44 16.52
C ALA A 81 -40.90 21.79 15.99
N GLU A 82 -41.60 22.65 16.71
CA GLU A 82 -42.97 23.07 16.35
C GLU A 82 -43.01 24.08 15.19
N ASP A 83 -41.88 24.74 14.89
CA ASP A 83 -41.79 25.73 13.82
C ASP A 83 -41.62 25.06 12.44
N PRO A 84 -42.63 25.08 11.56
CA PRO A 84 -42.58 24.43 10.26
C PRO A 84 -41.52 25.05 9.34
N ALA A 85 -41.16 26.33 9.51
CA ALA A 85 -40.12 26.98 8.73
C ALA A 85 -38.74 26.44 9.09
N ALA A 86 -38.46 26.24 10.40
CA ALA A 86 -37.23 25.66 10.88
C ALA A 86 -37.05 24.20 10.40
N VAL A 87 -38.13 23.41 10.40
CA VAL A 87 -38.13 22.03 9.86
C VAL A 87 -37.85 22.02 8.35
N SER A 88 -38.45 22.93 7.58
CA SER A 88 -38.20 23.06 6.14
C SER A 88 -36.72 23.41 5.84
N VAL A 89 -36.14 24.37 6.56
CA VAL A 89 -34.72 24.72 6.38
C VAL A 89 -33.80 23.55 6.78
N ALA A 90 -34.09 22.87 7.89
CA ALA A 90 -33.31 21.71 8.32
C ALA A 90 -33.36 20.55 7.31
N THR A 91 -34.53 20.28 6.73
CA THR A 91 -34.69 19.23 5.71
C THR A 91 -33.96 19.60 4.41
N ALA A 92 -34.03 20.85 3.96
CA ALA A 92 -33.30 21.34 2.78
C ALA A 92 -31.78 21.25 2.98
N LEU A 93 -31.28 21.65 4.15
CA LEU A 93 -29.85 21.52 4.49
C LEU A 93 -29.41 20.05 4.54
N ASN A 94 -30.23 19.15 5.07
CA ASN A 94 -29.94 17.71 5.06
C ASN A 94 -29.90 17.14 3.63
N ALA A 95 -30.79 17.58 2.74
CA ALA A 95 -30.77 17.19 1.34
C ALA A 95 -29.48 17.65 0.64
N LEU A 96 -29.10 18.92 0.84
CA LEU A 96 -27.85 19.47 0.30
C LEU A 96 -26.62 18.75 0.85
N ALA A 97 -26.59 18.44 2.14
CA ALA A 97 -25.50 17.67 2.74
C ALA A 97 -25.38 16.25 2.16
N ARG A 98 -26.50 15.60 1.83
CA ARG A 98 -26.50 14.28 1.16
C ARG A 98 -25.96 14.38 -0.27
N ASP A 99 -26.35 15.40 -1.02
CA ASP A 99 -25.84 15.64 -2.38
C ASP A 99 -24.33 15.93 -2.39
N LEU A 100 -23.85 16.78 -1.47
CA LEU A 100 -22.40 17.03 -1.34
C LEU A 100 -21.63 15.75 -0.97
N ARG A 101 -22.19 14.90 -0.10
CA ARG A 101 -21.56 13.60 0.25
C ARG A 101 -21.55 12.63 -0.91
N SER A 102 -22.64 12.49 -1.68
CA SER A 102 -22.67 11.58 -2.82
C SER A 102 -21.67 12.01 -3.90
N ARG A 103 -21.54 13.32 -4.15
CA ARG A 103 -20.52 13.87 -5.05
C ARG A 103 -19.11 13.59 -4.55
N ALA A 104 -18.83 13.84 -3.27
CA ALA A 104 -17.53 13.56 -2.69
C ALA A 104 -17.16 12.06 -2.78
N LEU A 105 -18.12 11.16 -2.51
CA LEU A 105 -17.90 9.72 -2.67
C LEU A 105 -17.65 9.33 -4.12
N ALA A 106 -18.37 9.93 -5.08
CA ALA A 106 -18.16 9.67 -6.50
C ALA A 106 -16.76 10.12 -6.96
N VAL A 107 -16.27 11.27 -6.46
CA VAL A 107 -14.90 11.74 -6.72
C VAL A 107 -13.87 10.77 -6.14
N LEU A 108 -14.01 10.38 -4.88
CA LEU A 108 -13.10 9.42 -4.25
C LEU A 108 -13.10 8.05 -4.96
N GLN A 109 -14.26 7.59 -5.43
CA GLN A 109 -14.35 6.36 -6.19
C GLN A 109 -13.67 6.48 -7.56
N ALA A 110 -13.82 7.62 -8.24
CA ALA A 110 -13.14 7.87 -9.50
C ALA A 110 -11.62 7.95 -9.33
N GLU A 111 -11.15 8.62 -8.27
CA GLU A 111 -9.72 8.66 -7.91
C GLU A 111 -9.18 7.27 -7.57
N GLY A 112 -9.93 6.47 -6.80
CA GLY A 112 -9.58 5.08 -6.49
C GLY A 112 -9.43 4.23 -7.75
N ASN A 113 -10.42 4.30 -8.65
CA ASN A 113 -10.36 3.59 -9.93
C ASN A 113 -9.19 4.07 -10.81
N ALA A 114 -8.87 5.37 -10.79
CA ALA A 114 -7.74 5.92 -11.53
C ALA A 114 -6.40 5.44 -10.95
N ALA A 115 -6.27 5.38 -9.63
CA ALA A 115 -5.09 4.83 -8.96
C ALA A 115 -4.91 3.34 -9.24
N GLU A 116 -6.00 2.56 -9.22
CA GLU A 116 -5.97 1.14 -9.61
C GLU A 116 -5.57 0.97 -11.08
N ALA A 117 -6.12 1.77 -12.00
CA ALA A 117 -5.76 1.73 -13.41
C ALA A 117 -4.28 2.13 -13.63
N GLN A 118 -3.78 3.12 -12.90
CA GLN A 118 -2.36 3.49 -12.93
C GLN A 118 -1.46 2.35 -12.43
N SER A 119 -1.84 1.71 -11.33
CA SER A 119 -1.12 0.54 -10.79
C SER A 119 -1.09 -0.61 -11.80
N GLN A 120 -2.22 -0.94 -12.42
CA GLN A 120 -2.30 -1.95 -13.47
C GLN A 120 -1.45 -1.59 -14.70
N GLN A 121 -1.48 -0.33 -15.14
CA GLN A 121 -0.64 0.14 -16.25
C GLN A 121 0.85 0.05 -15.91
N GLN A 122 1.25 0.37 -14.69
CA GLN A 122 2.63 0.21 -14.23
C GLN A 122 3.04 -1.25 -14.21
N LEU A 123 2.16 -2.15 -13.76
CA LEU A 123 2.38 -3.59 -13.78
C LEU A 123 2.52 -4.12 -15.22
N ASP A 124 1.65 -3.70 -16.13
CA ASP A 124 1.70 -4.08 -17.55
C ASP A 124 2.95 -3.55 -18.24
N ALA A 125 3.36 -2.32 -17.96
CA ALA A 125 4.60 -1.74 -18.44
C ALA A 125 5.83 -2.51 -17.93
N TYR A 126 5.83 -2.87 -16.65
CA TYR A 126 6.89 -3.69 -16.06
C TYR A 126 6.98 -5.07 -16.74
N LEU A 127 5.85 -5.74 -16.97
CA LEU A 127 5.80 -7.02 -17.69
C LEU A 127 6.24 -6.90 -19.17
N HIS A 128 5.95 -5.78 -19.83
CA HIS A 128 6.36 -5.56 -21.22
C HIS A 128 7.86 -5.31 -21.39
N ILE A 129 8.50 -4.63 -20.44
CA ILE A 129 9.95 -4.40 -20.44
C ILE A 129 10.67 -5.76 -20.34
N HIS A 130 10.28 -6.61 -19.38
CA HIS A 130 10.92 -7.91 -19.18
C HIS A 130 10.70 -8.93 -20.31
N ASN A 131 9.61 -8.82 -21.08
CA ASN A 131 9.37 -9.71 -22.22
C ASN A 131 10.13 -9.33 -23.50
N LYS A 132 10.49 -8.05 -23.68
CA LYS A 132 11.29 -7.62 -24.85
C LYS A 132 12.73 -8.14 -24.76
N ASP A 133 13.32 -8.16 -23.57
CA ASP A 133 14.71 -8.60 -23.37
C ASP A 133 14.91 -10.11 -23.61
N ASN A 134 13.87 -10.92 -23.39
CA ASN A 134 13.93 -12.36 -23.65
C ASN A 134 13.75 -12.71 -25.14
N LYS A 135 13.12 -11.83 -25.94
CA LYS A 135 12.83 -12.09 -27.36
C LYS A 135 13.94 -11.60 -28.29
N SER A 136 14.69 -10.57 -27.89
CA SER A 136 15.87 -10.06 -28.61
C SER A 136 17.12 -10.93 -28.45
N ARG A 137 17.28 -11.65 -27.33
CA ARG A 137 18.44 -12.53 -27.08
C ARG A 137 18.55 -13.78 -27.98
N ARG A 138 17.52 -14.13 -28.76
CA ARG A 138 17.55 -15.28 -29.70
C ARG A 138 17.88 -14.90 -31.15
N LYS A 139 18.07 -13.62 -31.49
CA LYS A 139 18.33 -13.19 -32.88
C LYS A 139 19.27 -11.98 -32.97
N SER A 140 20.46 -12.00 -32.39
CA SER A 140 21.53 -11.08 -32.83
C SER A 140 22.92 -11.58 -32.46
N SER A 141 23.40 -12.59 -33.16
CA SER A 141 24.83 -12.91 -33.27
C SER A 141 25.36 -12.43 -34.62
N HIS A 142 25.34 -11.12 -34.87
CA HIS A 142 26.21 -10.44 -35.84
C HIS A 142 25.95 -8.93 -35.79
N SER A 143 26.96 -8.16 -35.37
CA SER A 143 27.34 -6.86 -35.96
C SER A 143 28.19 -6.08 -34.95
N VAL A 144 29.49 -6.14 -35.18
CA VAL A 144 30.50 -5.23 -34.64
C VAL A 144 30.26 -3.83 -35.18
N ASN A 145 30.19 -2.82 -34.30
CA ASN A 145 30.66 -1.44 -34.51
C ASN A 145 30.53 -0.71 -33.14
N LYS A 146 31.61 -0.42 -32.42
CA LYS A 146 32.66 0.61 -32.61
C LYS A 146 32.22 2.01 -32.16
N ARG A 147 32.63 2.32 -30.92
CA ARG A 147 32.93 3.62 -30.29
C ARG A 147 31.76 4.52 -29.90
N GLU A 148 31.58 4.65 -28.58
CA GLU A 148 31.52 5.94 -27.87
C GLU A 148 31.99 5.72 -26.42
N ASP A 149 33.12 6.35 -26.10
CA ASP A 149 33.88 6.25 -24.85
C ASP A 149 33.45 7.43 -23.96
N VAL A 150 32.29 7.33 -23.32
CA VAL A 150 31.83 8.26 -22.28
C VAL A 150 31.24 7.43 -21.14
N SER A 151 32.06 7.18 -20.11
CA SER A 151 31.67 6.85 -18.74
C SER A 151 30.61 5.76 -18.52
N MET A 152 30.67 4.65 -19.26
CA MET A 152 29.76 3.49 -19.14
C MET A 152 30.07 2.54 -17.97
N ARG A 153 31.01 2.86 -17.06
CA ARG A 153 31.30 1.99 -15.91
C ARG A 153 30.18 2.03 -14.85
N SER A 154 29.38 3.10 -14.78
CA SER A 154 28.29 3.24 -13.81
C SER A 154 26.96 2.61 -14.22
N GLU A 155 26.87 2.01 -15.42
CA GLU A 155 25.62 1.39 -15.90
C GLU A 155 25.54 -0.11 -15.64
N LEU A 156 26.66 -0.74 -15.26
CA LEU A 156 26.68 -2.16 -14.97
C LEU A 156 26.17 -2.41 -13.55
N PRO A 157 25.17 -3.31 -13.38
CA PRO A 157 24.70 -3.69 -12.07
C PRO A 157 25.81 -4.47 -11.34
N ARG A 158 26.18 -4.01 -10.15
CA ARG A 158 27.20 -4.67 -9.32
C ARG A 158 26.57 -5.79 -8.52
N VAL A 159 25.39 -5.56 -7.97
CA VAL A 159 24.61 -6.56 -7.26
C VAL A 159 23.17 -6.55 -7.75
N VAL A 160 22.59 -7.74 -7.90
CA VAL A 160 21.17 -7.93 -8.20
C VAL A 160 20.58 -8.89 -7.17
N LEU A 161 19.80 -8.34 -6.23
CA LEU A 161 19.10 -9.12 -5.22
C LEU A 161 17.69 -9.49 -5.72
N ASN A 162 17.29 -10.75 -5.53
CA ASN A 162 15.93 -11.19 -5.82
C ASN A 162 15.12 -11.17 -4.51
N ILE A 163 14.23 -10.20 -4.37
CA ILE A 163 13.44 -9.98 -3.15
C ILE A 163 12.03 -10.49 -3.36
N ASN A 164 11.56 -11.33 -2.43
CA ASN A 164 10.18 -11.76 -2.40
C ASN A 164 9.30 -10.63 -1.85
N VAL A 165 8.43 -10.08 -2.70
CA VAL A 165 7.53 -8.97 -2.33
C VAL A 165 6.16 -9.45 -1.82
N GLY A 166 5.98 -10.77 -1.67
CA GLY A 166 4.73 -11.39 -1.22
C GLY A 166 3.85 -11.87 -2.38
N GLY A 167 2.85 -12.70 -2.07
CA GLY A 167 1.91 -13.23 -3.06
C GLY A 167 2.53 -14.13 -4.14
N GLY A 168 3.73 -14.68 -3.88
CA GLY A 168 4.50 -15.46 -4.86
C GLY A 168 5.26 -14.62 -5.90
N HIS A 169 5.30 -13.30 -5.73
CA HIS A 169 6.03 -12.40 -6.62
C HIS A 169 7.45 -12.14 -6.09
N VAL A 170 8.43 -12.21 -7.00
CA VAL A 170 9.83 -11.88 -6.74
C VAL A 170 10.22 -10.73 -7.66
N ASP A 171 10.72 -9.64 -7.09
CA ASP A 171 11.24 -8.49 -7.83
C ASP A 171 12.72 -8.29 -7.53
N ARG A 172 13.42 -7.53 -8.38
CA ARG A 172 14.86 -7.35 -8.34
C ARG A 172 15.23 -5.98 -7.81
N LEU A 173 16.08 -5.94 -6.79
CA LEU A 173 16.80 -4.74 -6.38
C LEU A 173 18.17 -4.75 -7.06
N VAL A 174 18.39 -3.76 -7.91
CA VAL A 174 19.63 -3.60 -8.67
C VAL A 174 20.42 -2.48 -8.00
N VAL A 175 21.64 -2.80 -7.58
CA VAL A 175 22.58 -1.85 -6.95
C VAL A 175 23.76 -1.65 -7.88
N ARG A 176 24.07 -0.39 -8.20
CA ARG A 176 25.19 0.01 -9.07
C ARG A 176 26.26 0.75 -8.28
N ASP A 177 27.40 0.96 -8.93
CA ASP A 177 28.49 1.75 -8.36
C ASP A 177 28.07 3.20 -8.14
N GLY A 178 28.14 3.63 -6.88
CA GLY A 178 27.81 4.99 -6.45
C GLY A 178 26.34 5.20 -6.08
N ASP A 179 25.49 4.16 -6.16
CA ASP A 179 24.12 4.24 -5.66
C ASP A 179 24.11 4.24 -4.12
N ASP A 180 23.22 5.05 -3.52
CA ASP A 180 22.93 4.97 -2.09
C ASP A 180 21.99 3.79 -1.83
N VAL A 181 22.52 2.77 -1.17
CA VAL A 181 21.81 1.53 -0.84
C VAL A 181 20.60 1.79 0.06
N GLU A 182 20.69 2.75 0.98
CA GLU A 182 19.59 3.09 1.89
C GLU A 182 18.45 3.77 1.13
N GLU A 183 18.77 4.69 0.23
CA GLU A 183 17.78 5.36 -0.62
C GLU A 183 17.11 4.38 -1.60
N LEU A 184 17.88 3.48 -2.21
CA LEU A 184 17.37 2.42 -3.09
C LEU A 184 16.44 1.46 -2.36
N ALA A 185 16.82 0.98 -1.17
CA ALA A 185 15.99 0.11 -0.35
C ALA A 185 14.70 0.83 0.08
N ALA A 186 14.79 2.09 0.50
CA ALA A 186 13.62 2.89 0.85
C ALA A 186 12.70 3.13 -0.35
N ALA A 187 13.25 3.41 -1.53
CA ALA A 187 12.47 3.56 -2.77
C ALA A 187 11.79 2.25 -3.18
N PHE A 188 12.49 1.12 -3.06
CA PHE A 188 11.95 -0.21 -3.34
C PHE A 188 10.79 -0.56 -2.40
N VAL A 189 10.95 -0.32 -1.11
CA VAL A 189 9.91 -0.53 -0.09
C VAL A 189 8.69 0.34 -0.37
N ARG A 190 8.88 1.63 -0.67
CA ARG A 190 7.78 2.55 -1.05
C ARG A 190 7.06 2.10 -2.32
N ARG A 191 7.80 1.64 -3.33
CA ARG A 191 7.25 1.20 -4.62
C ARG A 191 6.32 0.00 -4.47
N HIS A 192 6.69 -0.94 -3.61
CA HIS A 192 5.97 -2.20 -3.42
C HIS A 192 5.02 -2.20 -2.21
N GLY A 193 4.87 -1.06 -1.52
CA GLY A 193 4.02 -0.96 -0.34
C GLY A 193 4.46 -1.87 0.81
N LEU A 194 5.77 -2.18 0.88
CA LEU A 194 6.32 -3.02 1.93
C LEU A 194 6.42 -2.23 3.25
N PRO A 195 6.44 -2.91 4.41
CA PRO A 195 6.67 -2.26 5.70
C PRO A 195 8.03 -1.56 5.75
N GLN A 196 8.10 -0.39 6.39
CA GLN A 196 9.36 0.36 6.51
C GLN A 196 10.43 -0.38 7.32
N SER A 197 10.04 -1.32 8.19
CA SER A 197 10.98 -2.18 8.92
C SER A 197 11.86 -3.04 8.00
N VAL A 198 11.38 -3.33 6.78
CA VAL A 198 12.10 -4.15 5.79
C VAL A 198 13.28 -3.39 5.18
N ILE A 199 13.30 -2.05 5.24
CA ILE A 199 14.38 -1.23 4.66
C ILE A 199 15.72 -1.65 5.25
N ARG A 200 15.80 -1.80 6.58
CA ARG A 200 17.05 -2.14 7.25
C ARG A 200 17.59 -3.51 6.83
N THR A 201 16.72 -4.51 6.74
CA THR A 201 17.09 -5.85 6.29
C THR A 201 17.63 -5.84 4.86
N LEU A 202 16.98 -5.07 3.97
CA LEU A 202 17.43 -4.95 2.58
C LEU A 202 18.77 -4.22 2.46
N VAL A 203 19.02 -3.23 3.31
CA VAL A 203 20.32 -2.53 3.34
C VAL A 203 21.42 -3.47 3.80
N GLU A 204 21.21 -4.22 4.88
CA GLU A 204 22.17 -5.19 5.40
C GLU A 204 22.46 -6.29 4.36
N GLU A 205 21.44 -6.81 3.69
CA GLU A 205 21.59 -7.83 2.65
C GLU A 205 22.32 -7.29 1.39
N ALA A 206 22.03 -6.06 0.98
CA ALA A 206 22.69 -5.42 -0.15
C ALA A 206 24.16 -5.07 0.13
N GLN A 207 24.47 -4.64 1.35
CA GLN A 207 25.85 -4.38 1.77
C GLN A 207 26.67 -5.68 1.83
N ALA A 208 26.12 -6.74 2.43
CA ALA A 208 26.80 -8.04 2.47
C ALA A 208 27.07 -8.61 1.08
N ALA A 209 26.12 -8.45 0.14
CA ALA A 209 26.29 -8.90 -1.23
C ALA A 209 27.34 -8.06 -2.01
N LEU A 210 27.50 -6.77 -1.69
CA LEU A 210 28.54 -5.93 -2.27
C LEU A 210 29.93 -6.34 -1.78
N GLU A 211 30.08 -6.64 -0.48
CA GLU A 211 31.34 -7.11 0.10
C GLU A 211 31.77 -8.46 -0.51
N GLU A 212 30.83 -9.40 -0.72
CA GLU A 212 31.12 -10.69 -1.34
C GLU A 212 31.58 -10.58 -2.80
N GLU A 213 31.01 -9.63 -3.56
CA GLU A 213 31.45 -9.31 -4.92
C GLU A 213 32.87 -8.72 -4.92
N GLU A 214 33.18 -7.82 -3.98
CA GLU A 214 34.54 -7.24 -3.84
C GLU A 214 35.60 -8.31 -3.54
N GLU A 215 35.31 -9.23 -2.62
CA GLU A 215 36.23 -10.33 -2.30
C GLU A 215 36.46 -11.27 -3.49
N LYS A 216 35.41 -11.54 -4.28
CA LYS A 216 35.53 -12.34 -5.50
C LYS A 216 36.43 -11.63 -6.51
N GLU A 217 36.19 -10.36 -6.80
CA GLU A 217 37.03 -9.59 -7.71
C GLU A 217 38.49 -9.55 -7.26
N GLU A 218 38.74 -9.43 -5.96
CA GLU A 218 40.10 -9.40 -5.42
C GLU A 218 40.81 -10.76 -5.56
N LYS A 219 40.10 -11.88 -5.36
CA LYS A 219 40.63 -13.24 -5.61
C LYS A 219 40.92 -13.48 -7.09
N TRP A 220 39.99 -13.12 -7.98
CA TRP A 220 40.18 -13.21 -9.43
C TRP A 220 41.37 -12.36 -9.91
N ARG A 221 41.61 -11.21 -9.27
CA ARG A 221 42.73 -10.34 -9.59
C ARG A 221 44.08 -10.83 -9.03
N LYS A 222 44.08 -11.57 -7.91
CA LYS A 222 45.27 -12.18 -7.31
C LYS A 222 45.67 -13.52 -7.94
N GLY A 223 44.81 -14.11 -8.79
CA GLY A 223 45.14 -15.30 -9.55
C GLY A 223 45.21 -16.58 -8.71
N GLU A 224 44.33 -16.68 -7.72
CA GLU A 224 44.08 -17.92 -6.93
C GLU A 224 42.93 -18.74 -7.51
#